data_AF-A0A344TUW6-F1
#
_entry.id   AF-A0A344TUW6-F1
#
_cell.length_a   1.000
_cell.length_b   1.000
_cell.length_c   1.000
_cell.angle_alpha   90.00
_cell.angle_beta   90.00
_cell.angle_gamma   90.00
#
_symmetry.space_group_name_H-M   'P 1'
#
loop_
_entity.id
_entity.type
_entity.pdbx_description
1 polymer ?
#
loop_
_entity_poly.entity_id
_entity_poly.type
_entity_poly.pdbx_seq_one_letter_code
_entity_poly.pdbx_strand_id
1 'polypeptide(L)'
;MAGEFKKVEERYRDSVQKITMGGQAWTGVSAGAAHTNFAGTRYEYTAAQTQAKAIAGLLRDAHEQFTDLKKKVESARDDAVKAGMKVSDQGRCSFDYAKVDAATANAARHDPDLKNTENAWTQHIDSAVRALDDADQGVKIALEAACADGYGDKNDTTLGTGFNGAAQGDVEVYEARNAESIATRLAGGEKIPPAEMAELQRSFRDNSGKPEFSQVFINGLGAKGTIELTNRLSDEIHVRNPANKGDYTDLQKGLGATLASATKDPNSETYKKFRADMQKEGLERRNTSFTDTRLEKVYGYQSLVTLMSQGGGDYSKQFLHDVGDDIMKAEKDRDDIWVMKGGAYSGERTGWFANDPMDGLLGVMSHNPEASASYLKDEDRMKHLMERNWEVVLQANEHGNAVHYSPGLDKDERAGFSAALVAGATGIDPSSDNPKFVEHSADNKAVFKNAISEFAEAGDDLPESLREPMSTILVNHSGTVHEVTSSVDMRSLPVEQNDMYEVIKQVSKDRRPTET
;
A
#
# COMPACT_ATOMS: atom_id res chain seq x y z
N MET A 1 30.26 -5.38 26.39
CA MET A 1 29.42 -4.64 27.35
C MET A 1 28.33 -5.52 27.95
N ALA A 2 27.35 -6.02 27.18
CA ALA A 2 26.27 -6.86 27.71
C ALA A 2 26.73 -8.05 28.57
N GLY A 3 27.82 -8.74 28.18
CA GLY A 3 28.39 -9.83 28.97
C GLY A 3 28.89 -9.42 30.36
N GLU A 4 29.34 -8.17 30.54
CA GLU A 4 29.76 -7.67 31.86
C GLU A 4 28.55 -7.34 32.73
N PHE A 5 27.49 -6.74 32.16
CA PHE A 5 26.22 -6.54 32.88
C PHE A 5 25.62 -7.86 33.37
N LYS A 6 25.72 -8.93 32.57
CA LYS A 6 25.29 -10.27 32.98
C LYS A 6 26.04 -10.77 34.21
N LYS A 7 27.36 -10.64 34.26
CA LYS A 7 28.16 -11.03 35.43
C LYS A 7 27.76 -10.26 36.69
N VAL A 8 27.47 -8.96 36.54
CA VAL A 8 27.02 -8.12 37.66
C VAL A 8 25.61 -8.51 38.10
N GLU A 9 24.70 -8.77 37.16
CA GLU A 9 23.33 -9.27 37.43
C GLU A 9 23.37 -10.57 38.24
N GLU A 10 24.15 -11.56 37.79
CA GLU A 10 24.26 -12.86 38.44
C GLU A 10 24.86 -12.73 39.85
N ARG A 11 25.92 -11.91 39.99
CA ARG A 11 26.52 -11.63 41.30
C ARG A 11 25.52 -10.96 42.24
N TYR A 12 24.80 -9.94 41.75
CA TYR A 12 23.81 -9.22 42.55
C TYR A 12 22.66 -10.13 42.99
N ARG A 13 22.16 -10.98 42.09
CA ARG A 13 21.17 -12.02 42.40
C ARG A 13 21.66 -12.91 43.54
N ASP A 14 22.87 -13.44 43.41
CA ASP A 14 23.38 -14.50 44.29
C ASP A 14 23.88 -13.99 45.65
N SER A 15 24.34 -12.73 45.73
CA SER A 15 24.87 -12.15 46.97
C SER A 15 23.96 -11.12 47.65
N VAL A 16 23.15 -10.37 46.89
CA VAL A 16 22.31 -9.28 47.43
C VAL A 16 20.84 -9.66 47.41
N GLN A 17 20.25 -9.93 46.24
CA GLN A 17 18.81 -10.22 46.15
C GLN A 17 18.42 -11.45 46.99
N LYS A 18 19.25 -12.49 46.98
CA LYS A 18 19.00 -13.75 47.69
C LYS A 18 18.71 -13.58 49.20
N ILE A 19 19.22 -12.53 49.85
CA ILE A 19 19.02 -12.33 51.29
C ILE A 19 17.55 -12.06 51.65
N THR A 20 16.72 -11.64 50.69
CA THR A 20 15.29 -11.37 50.88
C THR A 20 14.39 -12.50 50.41
N MET A 21 14.93 -13.58 49.83
CA MET A 21 14.17 -14.66 49.17
C MET A 21 13.80 -15.84 50.10
N GLY A 22 13.64 -15.63 51.40
CA GLY A 22 13.07 -16.62 52.31
C GLY A 22 14.06 -17.39 53.21
N GLY A 23 15.16 -16.77 53.64
CA GLY A 23 15.99 -17.28 54.72
C GLY A 23 15.40 -17.01 56.12
N GLN A 24 15.75 -17.82 57.12
CA GLN A 24 15.34 -17.59 58.52
C GLN A 24 15.91 -16.30 59.16
N ALA A 25 16.90 -15.67 58.53
CA ALA A 25 17.67 -14.58 59.12
C ALA A 25 17.03 -13.18 58.99
N TRP A 26 16.19 -12.94 57.97
CA TRP A 26 15.54 -11.64 57.77
C TRP A 26 14.13 -11.80 57.21
N THR A 27 13.14 -11.40 58.01
CA THR A 27 11.70 -11.51 57.70
C THR A 27 10.95 -10.25 58.11
N GLY A 28 9.69 -10.12 57.68
CA GLY A 28 8.82 -9.00 58.02
C GLY A 28 8.75 -7.91 56.93
N VAL A 29 8.09 -6.79 57.25
CA VAL A 29 7.76 -5.72 56.28
C VAL A 29 9.01 -5.12 55.62
N SER A 30 10.10 -4.95 56.36
CA SER A 30 11.36 -4.43 55.83
C SER A 30 12.01 -5.38 54.81
N ALA A 31 11.93 -6.70 55.04
CA ALA A 31 12.41 -7.70 54.11
C ALA A 31 11.57 -7.71 52.82
N GLY A 32 10.25 -7.55 52.93
CA GLY A 32 9.35 -7.44 51.78
C GLY A 32 9.63 -6.20 50.93
N ALA A 33 9.78 -5.02 51.55
CA ALA A 33 10.12 -3.80 50.82
C ALA A 33 11.49 -3.88 50.12
N ALA A 34 12.49 -4.46 50.81
CA ALA A 34 13.81 -4.68 50.22
C ALA A 34 13.77 -5.69 49.07
N HIS A 35 12.93 -6.74 49.16
CA HIS A 35 12.75 -7.70 48.08
C HIS A 35 12.35 -7.03 46.77
N THR A 36 11.35 -6.15 46.82
CA THR A 36 10.88 -5.39 45.65
C THR A 36 11.99 -4.52 45.08
N ASN A 37 12.68 -3.74 45.92
CA ASN A 37 13.75 -2.85 45.45
C ASN A 37 14.94 -3.62 44.85
N PHE A 38 15.30 -4.77 45.44
CA PHE A 38 16.38 -5.61 44.91
C PHE A 38 15.96 -6.30 43.61
N ALA A 39 14.69 -6.68 43.47
CA ALA A 39 14.16 -7.18 42.21
C ALA A 39 14.21 -6.11 41.12
N GLY A 40 13.85 -4.86 41.42
CA GLY A 40 13.98 -3.72 40.50
C GLY A 40 15.43 -3.44 40.10
N THR A 41 16.37 -3.43 41.06
CA THR A 41 17.80 -3.24 40.74
C THR A 41 18.33 -4.36 39.83
N ARG A 42 17.90 -5.61 40.07
CA ARG A 42 18.29 -6.74 39.22
C ARG A 42 17.68 -6.64 37.82
N TYR A 43 16.43 -6.18 37.73
CA TYR A 43 15.78 -5.89 36.46
C TYR A 43 16.60 -4.88 35.66
N GLU A 44 17.09 -3.80 36.27
CA GLU A 44 17.93 -2.81 35.59
C GLU A 44 19.22 -3.41 35.00
N TYR A 45 19.87 -4.35 35.69
CA TYR A 45 21.01 -5.06 35.07
C TYR A 45 20.60 -5.95 33.89
N THR A 46 19.37 -6.46 33.88
CA THR A 46 18.85 -7.23 32.75
C THR A 46 18.50 -6.29 31.59
N ALA A 47 17.83 -5.18 31.86
CA ALA A 47 17.53 -4.14 30.88
C ALA A 47 18.80 -3.56 30.25
N ALA A 48 19.85 -3.29 31.05
CA ALA A 48 21.16 -2.87 30.56
C ALA A 48 21.80 -3.89 29.60
N GLN A 49 21.59 -5.18 29.81
CA GLN A 49 22.03 -6.22 28.86
C GLN A 49 21.27 -6.13 27.54
N THR A 50 19.94 -5.94 27.60
CA THR A 50 19.09 -5.79 26.41
C THR A 50 19.49 -4.55 25.62
N GLN A 51 19.52 -3.37 26.25
CA GLN A 51 19.96 -2.13 25.63
C GLN A 51 21.36 -2.24 25.03
N ALA A 52 22.34 -2.82 25.76
CA ALA A 52 23.69 -2.97 25.22
C ALA A 52 23.77 -3.91 24.02
N LYS A 53 22.90 -4.93 23.93
CA LYS A 53 22.82 -5.81 22.74
C LYS A 53 22.14 -5.08 21.57
N ALA A 54 21.06 -4.36 21.84
CA ALA A 54 20.33 -3.54 20.88
C ALA A 54 21.24 -2.51 20.22
N ILE A 55 21.93 -1.67 21.02
CA ILE A 55 22.89 -0.68 20.51
C ILE A 55 24.00 -1.35 19.68
N ALA A 56 24.51 -2.51 20.11
CA ALA A 56 25.48 -3.24 19.31
C ALA A 56 24.90 -3.81 18.00
N GLY A 57 23.60 -4.11 17.94
CA GLY A 57 22.89 -4.47 16.72
C GLY A 57 22.80 -3.28 15.77
N LEU A 58 22.26 -2.16 16.26
CA LEU A 58 22.11 -0.91 15.50
C LEU A 58 23.43 -0.41 14.92
N LEU A 59 24.53 -0.48 15.68
CA LEU A 59 25.85 -0.06 15.18
C LEU A 59 26.41 -0.99 14.10
N ARG A 60 26.05 -2.28 14.10
CA ARG A 60 26.45 -3.21 13.02
C ARG A 60 25.62 -2.96 11.77
N ASP A 61 24.31 -2.82 11.94
CA ASP A 61 23.38 -2.49 10.87
C ASP A 61 23.78 -1.17 10.18
N ALA A 62 24.01 -0.11 10.96
CA ALA A 62 24.54 1.17 10.47
C ALA A 62 25.87 1.00 9.69
N HIS A 63 26.78 0.17 10.19
CA HIS A 63 28.05 -0.09 9.50
C HIS A 63 27.85 -0.78 8.14
N GLU A 64 26.95 -1.77 8.07
CA GLU A 64 26.61 -2.48 6.85
C GLU A 64 25.96 -1.53 5.83
N GLN A 65 24.96 -0.76 6.25
CA GLN A 65 24.27 0.22 5.42
C GLN A 65 25.21 1.31 4.90
N PHE A 66 25.99 1.95 5.77
CA PHE A 66 26.92 3.00 5.34
C PHE A 66 28.03 2.48 4.43
N THR A 67 28.47 1.23 4.63
CA THR A 67 29.48 0.62 3.74
C THR A 67 28.91 0.39 2.33
N ASP A 68 27.66 -0.05 2.22
CA ASP A 68 26.98 -0.22 0.93
C ASP A 68 26.69 1.13 0.25
N LEU A 69 26.10 2.07 0.99
CA LEU A 69 25.73 3.39 0.47
C LEU A 69 26.97 4.18 0.02
N LYS A 70 28.08 4.09 0.75
CA LYS A 70 29.36 4.66 0.32
C LYS A 70 29.78 4.13 -1.05
N LYS A 71 29.71 2.80 -1.27
CA LYS A 71 30.05 2.19 -2.56
C LYS A 71 29.11 2.66 -3.68
N LYS A 72 27.82 2.87 -3.37
CA LYS A 72 26.84 3.41 -4.34
C LYS A 72 27.20 4.85 -4.74
N VAL A 73 27.60 5.70 -3.80
CA VAL A 73 28.10 7.06 -4.11
C VAL A 73 29.37 7.00 -4.98
N GLU A 74 30.32 6.14 -4.62
CA GLU A 74 31.54 5.93 -5.41
C GLU A 74 31.22 5.45 -6.84
N SER A 75 30.29 4.52 -6.98
CA SER A 75 29.85 3.97 -8.27
C SER A 75 29.13 5.02 -9.12
N ALA A 76 28.20 5.79 -8.54
CA ALA A 76 27.51 6.87 -9.23
C ALA A 76 28.49 7.92 -9.79
N ARG A 77 29.54 8.24 -9.03
CA ARG A 77 30.63 9.11 -9.49
C ARG A 77 31.39 8.48 -10.65
N ASP A 78 31.79 7.21 -10.51
CA ASP A 78 32.57 6.50 -11.51
C ASP A 78 31.81 6.33 -12.83
N ASP A 79 30.51 6.08 -12.76
CA ASP A 79 29.63 5.98 -13.93
C ASP A 79 29.51 7.33 -14.64
N ALA A 80 29.34 8.44 -13.91
CA ALA A 80 29.35 9.77 -14.49
C ALA A 80 30.69 10.09 -15.18
N VAL A 81 31.82 9.75 -14.55
CA VAL A 81 33.15 9.95 -15.13
C VAL A 81 33.34 9.10 -16.39
N LYS A 82 32.89 7.85 -16.37
CA LYS A 82 32.92 6.94 -17.52
C LYS A 82 32.04 7.44 -18.66
N ALA A 83 30.94 8.12 -18.35
CA ALA A 83 30.08 8.80 -19.32
C ALA A 83 30.65 10.13 -19.85
N GLY A 84 31.91 10.47 -19.53
CA GLY A 84 32.58 11.66 -20.03
C GLY A 84 32.30 12.93 -19.22
N MET A 85 31.75 12.79 -18.02
CA MET A 85 31.54 13.92 -17.11
C MET A 85 32.79 14.20 -16.26
N LYS A 86 33.02 15.47 -15.98
CA LYS A 86 33.83 15.99 -14.89
C LYS A 86 32.90 16.24 -13.70
N VAL A 87 33.21 15.59 -12.59
CA VAL A 87 32.47 15.74 -11.32
C VAL A 87 33.23 16.72 -10.42
N SER A 88 32.54 17.71 -9.86
CA SER A 88 33.12 18.66 -8.89
C SER A 88 33.14 18.09 -7.47
N ASP A 89 33.82 18.77 -6.55
CA ASP A 89 33.83 18.41 -5.11
C ASP A 89 32.44 18.50 -4.46
N GLN A 90 31.49 19.20 -5.10
CA GLN A 90 30.09 19.29 -4.68
C GLN A 90 29.18 18.28 -5.41
N GLY A 91 29.76 17.32 -6.14
CA GLY A 91 29.01 16.33 -6.92
C GLY A 91 28.33 16.89 -8.17
N ARG A 92 28.67 18.11 -8.61
CA ARG A 92 28.10 18.70 -9.84
C ARG A 92 28.81 18.13 -11.08
N CYS A 93 28.04 17.62 -12.02
CA CYS A 93 28.55 17.08 -13.28
C CYS A 93 28.55 18.16 -14.36
N SER A 94 29.65 18.20 -15.11
CA SER A 94 29.81 19.01 -16.32
C SER A 94 30.56 18.19 -17.37
N PHE A 95 30.36 18.44 -18.65
CA PHE A 95 31.09 17.67 -19.68
C PHE A 95 32.61 17.88 -19.57
N ASP A 96 33.39 16.80 -19.61
CA ASP A 96 34.86 16.86 -19.50
C ASP A 96 35.52 17.14 -20.85
N TYR A 97 35.50 18.41 -21.26
CA TYR A 97 36.14 18.87 -22.50
C TYR A 97 37.65 18.56 -22.59
N ALA A 98 38.33 18.27 -21.48
CA ALA A 98 39.76 17.98 -21.47
C ALA A 98 40.07 16.53 -21.91
N LYS A 99 39.07 15.65 -21.99
CA LYS A 99 39.23 14.22 -22.30
C LYS A 99 38.78 13.80 -23.70
N VAL A 100 38.37 14.75 -24.53
CA VAL A 100 37.86 14.46 -25.88
C VAL A 100 38.64 15.25 -26.94
N ASP A 101 38.55 14.81 -28.19
CA ASP A 101 39.14 15.53 -29.31
C ASP A 101 38.37 16.82 -29.68
N ALA A 102 38.95 17.64 -30.56
CA ALA A 102 38.36 18.92 -30.95
C ALA A 102 37.00 18.77 -31.66
N ALA A 103 36.79 17.69 -32.42
CA ALA A 103 35.55 17.44 -33.15
C ALA A 103 34.40 17.11 -32.18
N THR A 104 34.65 16.22 -31.22
CA THR A 104 33.70 15.83 -30.16
C THR A 104 33.41 17.00 -29.24
N ALA A 105 34.44 17.77 -28.85
CA ALA A 105 34.26 18.99 -28.07
C ALA A 105 33.39 20.02 -28.81
N ASN A 106 33.56 20.16 -30.13
CA ASN A 106 32.73 21.06 -30.93
C ASN A 106 31.28 20.55 -31.04
N ALA A 107 31.07 19.24 -31.23
CA ALA A 107 29.75 18.64 -31.25
C ALA A 107 29.01 18.83 -29.92
N ALA A 108 29.65 18.53 -28.78
CA ALA A 108 29.07 18.71 -27.46
C ALA A 108 28.69 20.18 -27.17
N ARG A 109 29.49 21.16 -27.61
CA ARG A 109 29.14 22.59 -27.46
C ARG A 109 27.87 23.01 -28.21
N HIS A 110 27.52 22.27 -29.26
CA HIS A 110 26.33 22.53 -30.07
C HIS A 110 25.19 21.54 -29.78
N ASP A 111 25.36 20.65 -28.80
CA ASP A 111 24.32 19.73 -28.35
C ASP A 111 23.36 20.48 -27.40
N PRO A 112 22.09 20.69 -27.79
CA PRO A 112 21.12 21.37 -26.95
C PRO A 112 20.76 20.57 -25.68
N ASP A 113 20.94 19.24 -25.68
CA ASP A 113 20.58 18.37 -24.56
C ASP A 113 21.70 18.16 -23.55
N LEU A 114 22.92 18.64 -23.83
CA LEU A 114 24.07 18.46 -22.95
C LEU A 114 23.78 18.89 -21.51
N LYS A 115 23.08 20.02 -21.34
CA LYS A 115 22.72 20.52 -20.00
C LYS A 115 21.78 19.57 -19.26
N ASN A 116 20.85 18.94 -19.97
CA ASN A 116 19.94 17.94 -19.40
C ASN A 116 20.72 16.70 -18.97
N THR A 117 21.68 16.23 -19.81
CA THR A 117 22.56 15.12 -19.46
C THR A 117 23.44 15.42 -18.24
N GLU A 118 24.06 16.61 -18.17
CA GLU A 118 24.84 17.05 -17.02
C GLU A 118 24.00 17.11 -15.72
N ASN A 119 22.77 17.62 -15.82
CA ASN A 119 21.85 17.70 -14.70
C ASN A 119 21.39 16.30 -14.25
N ALA A 120 21.13 15.38 -15.18
CA ALA A 120 20.75 14.01 -14.85
C ALA A 120 21.86 13.28 -14.07
N TRP A 121 23.13 13.40 -14.50
CA TRP A 121 24.25 12.83 -13.75
C TRP A 121 24.45 13.50 -12.39
N THR A 122 24.24 14.82 -12.31
CA THR A 122 24.27 15.53 -11.03
C THR A 122 23.20 14.99 -10.08
N GLN A 123 21.96 14.82 -10.56
CA GLN A 123 20.85 14.27 -9.78
C GLN A 123 21.10 12.82 -9.36
N HIS A 124 21.75 12.02 -10.21
CA HIS A 124 22.09 10.63 -9.87
C HIS A 124 23.05 10.56 -8.67
N ILE A 125 24.10 11.39 -8.67
CA ILE A 125 25.04 11.49 -7.54
C ILE A 125 24.35 12.07 -6.30
N ASP A 126 23.59 13.16 -6.46
CA ASP A 126 22.84 13.79 -5.38
C ASP A 126 21.88 12.80 -4.71
N SER A 127 21.20 11.95 -5.49
CA SER A 127 20.31 10.90 -4.97
C SER A 127 21.07 9.85 -4.16
N ALA A 128 22.27 9.46 -4.60
CA ALA A 128 23.10 8.51 -3.86
C ALA A 128 23.61 9.09 -2.53
N VAL A 129 23.97 10.38 -2.52
CA VAL A 129 24.38 11.10 -1.30
C VAL A 129 23.20 11.28 -0.35
N ARG A 130 22.03 11.62 -0.88
CA ARG A 130 20.79 11.76 -0.10
C ARG A 130 20.44 10.46 0.61
N ALA A 131 20.54 9.32 -0.06
CA ALA A 131 20.30 8.01 0.57
C ALA A 131 21.26 7.73 1.76
N LEU A 132 22.49 8.26 1.74
CA LEU A 132 23.42 8.17 2.86
C LEU A 132 22.99 9.05 4.04
N ASP A 133 22.62 10.31 3.78
CA ASP A 133 22.09 11.22 4.81
C ASP A 133 20.82 10.67 5.43
N ASP A 134 19.94 10.11 4.61
CA ASP A 134 18.69 9.50 5.03
C ASP A 134 18.92 8.33 6.00
N ALA A 135 19.85 7.44 5.68
CA ALA A 135 20.24 6.34 6.56
C ALA A 135 20.87 6.84 7.88
N ASP A 136 21.64 7.94 7.83
CA ASP A 136 22.21 8.54 9.05
C ASP A 136 21.13 9.06 10.00
N GLN A 137 20.10 9.73 9.46
CA GLN A 137 18.96 10.17 10.26
C GLN A 137 18.19 8.98 10.87
N GLY A 138 17.99 7.88 10.12
CA GLY A 138 17.37 6.67 10.63
C GLY A 138 18.16 6.05 11.79
N VAL A 139 19.48 5.93 11.64
CA VAL A 139 20.39 5.44 12.69
C VAL A 139 20.34 6.33 13.93
N LYS A 140 20.30 7.65 13.75
CA LYS A 140 20.16 8.60 14.86
C LYS A 140 18.87 8.34 15.65
N ILE A 141 17.73 8.22 14.98
CA ILE A 141 16.43 7.93 15.61
C ILE A 141 16.48 6.61 16.38
N ALA A 142 17.03 5.58 15.76
CA ALA A 142 17.14 4.26 16.38
C ALA A 142 18.03 4.30 17.65
N LEU A 143 19.18 4.99 17.61
CA LEU A 143 20.07 5.11 18.76
C LEU A 143 19.46 5.93 19.90
N GLU A 144 18.78 7.04 19.59
CA GLU A 144 18.07 7.86 20.58
C GLU A 144 16.95 7.05 21.24
N ALA A 145 16.12 6.37 20.44
CA ALA A 145 15.00 5.58 20.94
C ALA A 145 15.44 4.32 21.70
N ALA A 146 16.51 3.65 21.27
CA ALA A 146 17.08 2.51 22.00
C ALA A 146 17.64 2.90 23.37
N CYS A 147 17.96 4.17 23.59
CA CYS A 147 18.40 4.68 24.89
C CYS A 147 17.24 5.22 25.76
N ALA A 148 16.04 5.36 25.23
CA ALA A 148 14.89 5.87 25.97
C ALA A 148 14.16 4.74 26.73
N ASP A 149 14.12 4.82 28.05
CA ASP A 149 13.36 3.91 28.90
C ASP A 149 11.87 4.31 28.93
N GLY A 150 11.11 3.83 27.94
CA GLY A 150 9.69 4.17 27.77
C GLY A 150 8.71 3.10 28.24
N TYR A 151 9.15 1.86 28.42
CA TYR A 151 8.31 0.70 28.73
C TYR A 151 9.03 -0.26 29.65
N GLY A 152 8.33 -0.72 30.69
CA GLY A 152 8.87 -1.56 31.75
C GLY A 152 8.00 -2.77 32.06
N ASP A 153 8.64 -3.87 32.46
CA ASP A 153 7.94 -5.04 32.96
C ASP A 153 7.41 -4.84 34.39
N LYS A 154 6.63 -5.81 34.90
CA LYS A 154 6.07 -5.82 36.26
C LYS A 154 7.06 -5.61 37.43
N ASN A 155 8.36 -5.72 37.18
CA ASN A 155 9.43 -5.52 38.16
C ASN A 155 10.25 -4.25 37.91
N ASP A 156 9.86 -3.44 36.93
CA ASP A 156 10.51 -2.17 36.64
C ASP A 156 10.10 -1.12 37.67
N THR A 157 11.05 -0.77 38.55
CA THR A 157 10.86 0.25 39.59
C THR A 157 11.43 1.61 39.18
N THR A 158 11.92 1.74 37.95
CA THR A 158 12.75 2.83 37.45
C THR A 158 12.28 3.39 36.10
N LEU A 159 11.13 2.91 35.61
CA LEU A 159 10.45 3.35 34.40
C LEU A 159 10.57 4.86 34.14
N GLY A 160 11.07 5.22 32.96
CA GLY A 160 11.32 6.61 32.55
C GLY A 160 12.70 7.13 32.94
N THR A 161 13.49 6.37 33.69
CA THR A 161 14.80 6.80 34.21
C THR A 161 15.87 5.69 34.20
N GLY A 162 15.50 4.45 33.90
CA GLY A 162 16.37 3.28 33.88
C GLY A 162 16.98 2.98 32.51
N PHE A 163 17.41 1.73 32.32
CA PHE A 163 17.81 1.19 31.02
C PHE A 163 16.59 0.71 30.23
N ASN A 164 16.63 0.84 28.90
CA ASN A 164 15.57 0.38 28.03
C ASN A 164 15.55 -1.16 27.93
N GLY A 165 14.68 -1.79 28.70
CA GLY A 165 14.48 -3.25 28.73
C GLY A 165 13.83 -3.83 27.47
N ALA A 166 13.25 -2.98 26.61
CA ALA A 166 12.55 -3.35 25.38
C ALA A 166 13.33 -2.93 24.11
N ALA A 167 14.60 -2.53 24.25
CA ALA A 167 15.40 -2.07 23.12
C ALA A 167 15.60 -3.17 22.07
N GLN A 168 15.59 -2.78 20.80
CA GLN A 168 15.74 -3.66 19.63
C GLN A 168 16.97 -3.28 18.81
N GLY A 169 17.51 -4.23 18.07
CA GLY A 169 18.77 -4.06 17.33
C GLY A 169 18.60 -3.78 15.84
N ASP A 170 17.48 -3.18 15.45
CA ASP A 170 17.02 -3.03 14.06
C ASP A 170 16.54 -1.59 13.84
N VAL A 171 17.11 -0.89 12.87
CA VAL A 171 16.86 0.55 12.61
C VAL A 171 15.43 0.74 12.11
N GLU A 172 14.99 -0.07 11.17
CA GLU A 172 13.69 -0.02 10.52
C GLU A 172 12.53 -0.13 11.53
N VAL A 173 12.70 -0.93 12.59
CA VAL A 173 11.69 -1.05 13.66
C VAL A 173 11.49 0.27 14.41
N TYR A 174 12.56 1.04 14.65
CA TYR A 174 12.45 2.34 15.31
C TYR A 174 11.91 3.42 14.38
N GLU A 175 12.33 3.43 13.12
CA GLU A 175 11.76 4.32 12.11
C GLU A 175 10.26 4.06 11.95
N ALA A 176 9.82 2.80 11.94
CA ALA A 176 8.41 2.43 11.87
C ALA A 176 7.59 2.98 13.04
N ARG A 177 8.10 2.87 14.27
CA ARG A 177 7.42 3.42 15.47
C ARG A 177 7.38 4.94 15.48
N ASN A 178 8.46 5.60 15.04
CA ASN A 178 8.49 7.05 14.92
C ASN A 178 7.48 7.52 13.87
N ALA A 179 7.49 6.89 12.69
CA ALA A 179 6.54 7.14 11.63
C ALA A 179 5.10 6.89 12.09
N GLU A 180 4.83 5.79 12.80
CA GLU A 180 3.51 5.45 13.36
C GLU A 180 3.01 6.55 14.30
N SER A 181 3.87 7.08 15.18
CA SER A 181 3.51 8.17 16.09
C SER A 181 3.12 9.44 15.33
N ILE A 182 3.93 9.86 14.36
CA ILE A 182 3.65 11.04 13.52
C ILE A 182 2.37 10.83 12.71
N ALA A 183 2.22 9.64 12.12
CA ALA A 183 1.06 9.26 11.32
C ALA A 183 -0.24 9.23 12.13
N THR A 184 -0.20 8.73 13.36
CA THR A 184 -1.35 8.70 14.28
C THR A 184 -1.80 10.11 14.63
N ARG A 185 -0.86 11.01 14.93
CA ARG A 185 -1.15 12.43 15.19
C ARG A 185 -1.70 13.14 13.95
N LEU A 186 -1.13 12.85 12.78
CA LEU A 186 -1.61 13.38 11.51
C LEU A 186 -3.06 12.92 11.24
N ALA A 187 -3.34 11.62 11.40
CA ALA A 187 -4.67 11.04 11.26
C ALA A 187 -5.68 11.67 12.24
N GLY A 188 -5.26 11.92 13.48
CA GLY A 188 -6.02 12.66 14.50
C GLY A 188 -6.24 14.15 14.19
N GLY A 189 -5.60 14.65 13.13
CA GLY A 189 -5.77 16.00 12.61
C GLY A 189 -4.86 17.05 13.24
N GLU A 190 -3.86 16.63 14.00
CA GLU A 190 -2.84 17.53 14.54
C GLU A 190 -2.04 18.21 13.42
N LYS A 191 -1.58 19.44 13.70
CA LYS A 191 -0.65 20.14 12.81
C LYS A 191 0.77 19.61 13.06
N ILE A 192 1.24 18.78 12.15
CA ILE A 192 2.58 18.20 12.22
C ILE A 192 3.64 19.26 11.87
N PRO A 193 4.70 19.42 12.68
CA PRO A 193 5.83 20.28 12.35
C PRO A 193 6.50 19.90 11.02
N PRO A 194 7.04 20.86 10.24
CA PRO A 194 7.68 20.56 8.96
C PRO A 194 8.81 19.50 9.03
N ALA A 195 9.59 19.51 10.10
CA ALA A 195 10.66 18.53 10.31
C ALA A 195 10.11 17.10 10.49
N GLU A 196 9.04 16.95 11.28
CA GLU A 196 8.37 15.65 11.46
C GLU A 196 7.62 15.19 10.20
N MET A 197 7.12 16.13 9.40
CA MET A 197 6.53 15.77 8.10
C MET A 197 7.59 15.23 7.14
N ALA A 198 8.73 15.93 7.04
CA ALA A 198 9.86 15.49 6.22
C ALA A 198 10.41 14.12 6.68
N GLU A 199 10.42 13.90 7.99
CA GLU A 199 10.77 12.62 8.63
C GLU A 199 9.84 11.48 8.21
N LEU A 200 8.52 11.70 8.26
CA LEU A 200 7.54 10.71 7.81
C LEU A 200 7.68 10.40 6.31
N GLN A 201 7.90 11.43 5.49
CA GLN A 201 8.14 11.26 4.05
C GLN A 201 9.43 10.47 3.77
N ARG A 202 10.51 10.74 4.52
CA ARG A 202 11.74 9.95 4.45
C ARG A 202 11.47 8.49 4.81
N SER A 203 10.86 8.25 5.98
CA SER A 203 10.58 6.90 6.47
C SER A 203 9.83 6.04 5.44
N PHE A 204 8.81 6.58 4.78
CA PHE A 204 8.10 5.84 3.72
C PHE A 204 8.92 5.65 2.46
N ARG A 205 9.67 6.66 2.01
CA ARG A 205 10.53 6.56 0.83
C ARG A 205 11.55 5.43 0.98
N ASP A 206 12.15 5.31 2.15
CA ASP A 206 13.29 4.41 2.35
C ASP A 206 12.86 3.00 2.75
N ASN A 207 11.68 2.86 3.37
CA ASN A 207 11.31 1.63 4.04
C ASN A 207 9.95 1.02 3.63
N SER A 208 9.13 1.69 2.80
CA SER A 208 7.79 1.17 2.44
C SER A 208 7.80 -0.24 1.83
N GLY A 209 8.87 -0.63 1.15
CA GLY A 209 9.05 -1.96 0.58
C GLY A 209 9.72 -2.99 1.52
N LYS A 210 10.06 -2.63 2.76
CA LYS A 210 10.76 -3.48 3.71
C LYS A 210 9.79 -4.07 4.74
N PRO A 211 9.68 -5.40 4.89
CA PRO A 211 8.75 -6.01 5.85
C PRO A 211 9.06 -5.65 7.31
N GLU A 212 10.32 -5.42 7.67
CA GLU A 212 10.77 -5.03 9.02
C GLU A 212 10.14 -3.71 9.47
N PHE A 213 10.02 -2.76 8.54
CA PHE A 213 9.32 -1.49 8.77
C PHE A 213 7.82 -1.66 8.59
N SER A 214 7.39 -2.20 7.46
CA SER A 214 5.99 -2.14 7.04
C SER A 214 5.08 -2.96 7.94
N GLN A 215 5.54 -4.12 8.41
CA GLN A 215 4.77 -4.95 9.33
C GLN A 215 4.64 -4.31 10.71
N VAL A 216 5.68 -3.63 11.21
CA VAL A 216 5.62 -2.89 12.47
C VAL A 216 4.65 -1.72 12.35
N PHE A 217 4.81 -0.90 11.30
CA PHE A 217 4.00 0.29 11.08
C PHE A 217 2.50 -0.05 10.93
N ILE A 218 2.15 -1.02 10.09
CA ILE A 218 0.74 -1.41 9.87
C ILE A 218 0.15 -2.11 11.09
N ASN A 219 0.93 -2.91 11.83
CA ASN A 219 0.44 -3.52 13.07
C ASN A 219 0.22 -2.50 14.20
N GLY A 220 1.02 -1.43 14.23
CA GLY A 220 0.88 -0.32 15.17
C GLY A 220 -0.38 0.51 14.91
N LEU A 221 -0.59 0.95 13.66
CA LEU A 221 -1.81 1.66 13.27
C LEU A 221 -3.07 0.79 13.33
N GLY A 222 -2.94 -0.49 12.96
CA GLY A 222 -4.06 -1.38 12.69
C GLY A 222 -4.93 -0.92 11.52
N ALA A 223 -6.03 -1.64 11.26
CA ALA A 223 -6.97 -1.30 10.20
C ALA A 223 -7.58 0.10 10.40
N LYS A 224 -8.03 0.40 11.63
CA LYS A 224 -8.63 1.68 11.97
C LYS A 224 -7.70 2.87 11.72
N GLY A 225 -6.46 2.83 12.24
CA GLY A 225 -5.50 3.92 12.06
C GLY A 225 -5.10 4.11 10.59
N THR A 226 -5.01 2.99 9.84
CA THR A 226 -4.75 3.04 8.39
C THR A 226 -5.89 3.72 7.63
N ILE A 227 -7.15 3.41 7.95
CA ILE A 227 -8.33 4.07 7.37
C ILE A 227 -8.37 5.55 7.72
N GLU A 228 -8.11 5.91 8.98
CA GLU A 228 -8.13 7.31 9.45
C GLU A 228 -7.04 8.15 8.78
N LEU A 229 -5.83 7.60 8.67
CA LEU A 229 -4.74 8.24 7.96
C LEU A 229 -5.06 8.42 6.48
N THR A 230 -5.60 7.39 5.83
CA THR A 230 -6.03 7.46 4.44
C THR A 230 -7.03 8.58 4.21
N ASN A 231 -8.09 8.63 5.04
CA ASN A 231 -9.11 9.66 4.94
C ASN A 231 -8.52 11.06 5.13
N ARG A 232 -7.59 11.22 6.08
CA ARG A 232 -6.93 12.50 6.28
C ARG A 232 -6.09 12.92 5.08
N LEU A 233 -5.28 12.01 4.53
CA LEU A 233 -4.46 12.31 3.34
C LEU A 233 -5.35 12.68 2.15
N SER A 234 -6.42 11.92 1.91
CA SER A 234 -7.38 12.21 0.84
C SER A 234 -8.06 13.58 1.03
N ASP A 235 -8.44 13.94 2.25
CA ASP A 235 -9.02 15.26 2.56
C ASP A 235 -8.02 16.40 2.27
N GLU A 236 -6.74 16.23 2.63
CA GLU A 236 -5.71 17.23 2.30
C GLU A 236 -5.54 17.35 0.78
N ILE A 237 -5.43 16.24 0.07
CA ILE A 237 -5.13 16.20 -1.38
C ILE A 237 -6.30 16.76 -2.21
N HIS A 238 -7.53 16.35 -1.90
CA HIS A 238 -8.68 16.54 -2.81
C HIS A 238 -9.69 17.58 -2.32
N VAL A 239 -9.73 17.88 -1.02
CA VAL A 239 -10.71 18.83 -0.46
C VAL A 239 -10.04 20.15 -0.10
N ARG A 240 -8.98 20.09 0.71
CA ARG A 240 -8.26 21.29 1.17
C ARG A 240 -7.33 21.83 0.10
N ASN A 241 -6.75 20.95 -0.71
CA ASN A 241 -5.88 21.27 -1.84
C ASN A 241 -4.80 22.32 -1.47
N PRO A 242 -3.95 22.03 -0.48
CA PRO A 242 -2.94 22.97 -0.02
C PRO A 242 -1.83 23.14 -1.07
N ALA A 243 -1.04 24.21 -0.94
CA ALA A 243 0.09 24.46 -1.83
C ALA A 243 1.10 23.29 -1.87
N ASN A 244 1.20 22.53 -0.78
CA ASN A 244 2.06 21.36 -0.65
C ASN A 244 1.31 20.02 -0.89
N LYS A 245 0.27 20.01 -1.73
CA LYS A 245 -0.47 18.79 -2.10
C LYS A 245 0.42 17.62 -2.55
N GLY A 246 1.54 17.91 -3.20
CA GLY A 246 2.53 16.90 -3.61
C GLY A 246 3.03 16.07 -2.43
N ASP A 247 3.33 16.72 -1.30
CA ASP A 247 3.82 16.04 -0.09
C ASP A 247 2.83 15.00 0.43
N TYR A 248 1.55 15.36 0.50
CA TYR A 248 0.50 14.45 0.93
C TYR A 248 0.24 13.33 -0.07
N THR A 249 0.40 13.61 -1.37
CA THR A 249 0.30 12.60 -2.43
C THR A 249 1.41 11.57 -2.29
N ASP A 250 2.64 12.01 -2.01
CA ASP A 250 3.79 11.11 -1.80
C ASP A 250 3.61 10.28 -0.51
N LEU A 251 3.03 10.85 0.55
CA LEU A 251 2.65 10.10 1.75
C LEU A 251 1.56 9.06 1.47
N GLN A 252 0.56 9.37 0.65
CA GLN A 252 -0.49 8.42 0.28
C GLN A 252 0.09 7.23 -0.50
N LYS A 253 1.02 7.50 -1.44
CA LYS A 253 1.77 6.46 -2.14
C LYS A 253 2.64 5.63 -1.20
N GLY A 254 3.37 6.29 -0.31
CA GLY A 254 4.18 5.64 0.73
C GLY A 254 3.36 4.71 1.62
N LEU A 255 2.16 5.15 2.05
CA LEU A 255 1.23 4.34 2.82
C LEU A 255 0.70 3.15 2.02
N GLY A 256 0.34 3.35 0.75
CA GLY A 256 -0.11 2.28 -0.14
C GLY A 256 0.95 1.18 -0.33
N ALA A 257 2.19 1.58 -0.63
CA ALA A 257 3.33 0.67 -0.74
C ALA A 257 3.65 -0.04 0.59
N THR A 258 3.59 0.67 1.72
CA THR A 258 3.78 0.09 3.05
C THR A 258 2.71 -0.95 3.36
N LEU A 259 1.44 -0.67 3.06
CA LEU A 259 0.36 -1.65 3.21
C LEU A 259 0.62 -2.88 2.35
N ALA A 260 0.96 -2.70 1.07
CA ALA A 260 1.24 -3.80 0.15
C ALA A 260 2.40 -4.70 0.63
N SER A 261 3.49 -4.10 1.11
CA SER A 261 4.61 -4.84 1.69
C SER A 261 4.21 -5.60 2.97
N ALA A 262 3.47 -4.94 3.86
CA ALA A 262 3.01 -5.55 5.12
C ALA A 262 2.06 -6.73 4.93
N THR A 263 1.27 -6.73 3.84
CA THR A 263 0.29 -7.77 3.54
C THR A 263 0.76 -8.77 2.47
N LYS A 264 2.06 -8.75 2.14
CA LYS A 264 2.63 -9.64 1.11
C LYS A 264 2.63 -11.12 1.52
N ASP A 265 2.92 -11.41 2.80
CA ASP A 265 2.86 -12.77 3.35
C ASP A 265 1.53 -13.04 4.07
N PRO A 266 0.65 -13.88 3.51
CA PRO A 266 -0.64 -14.22 4.11
C PRO A 266 -0.52 -15.00 5.44
N ASN A 267 0.66 -15.57 5.73
CA ASN A 267 0.89 -16.30 6.97
C ASN A 267 1.39 -15.42 8.12
N SER A 268 1.80 -14.19 7.83
CA SER A 268 2.28 -13.25 8.85
C SER A 268 1.16 -12.88 9.83
N GLU A 269 1.54 -12.64 11.10
CA GLU A 269 0.58 -12.20 12.11
C GLU A 269 -0.01 -10.82 11.77
N THR A 270 0.78 -9.93 11.17
CA THR A 270 0.32 -8.63 10.68
C THR A 270 -0.79 -8.78 9.64
N TYR A 271 -0.61 -9.67 8.66
CA TYR A 271 -1.65 -9.95 7.67
C TYR A 271 -2.95 -10.40 8.33
N LYS A 272 -2.88 -11.47 9.13
CA LYS A 272 -4.07 -12.07 9.76
C LYS A 272 -4.80 -11.08 10.65
N LYS A 273 -4.07 -10.32 11.47
CA LYS A 273 -4.66 -9.32 12.37
C LYS A 273 -5.27 -8.16 11.58
N PHE A 274 -4.55 -7.60 10.61
CA PHE A 274 -5.07 -6.51 9.78
C PHE A 274 -6.36 -6.93 9.06
N ARG A 275 -6.38 -8.15 8.49
CA ARG A 275 -7.55 -8.76 7.86
C ARG A 275 -8.73 -8.90 8.81
N ALA A 276 -8.51 -9.46 10.00
CA ALA A 276 -9.54 -9.62 11.01
C ALA A 276 -10.10 -8.25 11.47
N ASP A 277 -9.23 -7.27 11.67
CA ASP A 277 -9.65 -5.91 12.03
C ASP A 277 -10.45 -5.26 10.88
N MET A 278 -10.02 -5.43 9.62
CA MET A 278 -10.72 -4.91 8.44
C MET A 278 -12.13 -5.47 8.27
N GLN A 279 -12.38 -6.74 8.60
CA GLN A 279 -13.74 -7.30 8.56
C GLN A 279 -14.74 -6.55 9.45
N LYS A 280 -14.25 -5.91 10.51
CA LYS A 280 -15.03 -5.05 11.38
C LYS A 280 -14.95 -3.58 10.94
N GLU A 281 -13.74 -3.04 10.91
CA GLU A 281 -13.49 -1.60 10.68
C GLU A 281 -13.85 -1.15 9.26
N GLY A 282 -13.83 -2.08 8.30
CA GLY A 282 -14.27 -1.90 6.92
C GLY A 282 -15.78 -1.60 6.80
N LEU A 283 -16.58 -2.06 7.77
CA LEU A 283 -18.03 -1.82 7.82
C LEU A 283 -18.43 -0.67 8.76
N GLU A 284 -17.46 -0.05 9.45
CA GLU A 284 -17.70 1.11 10.29
C GLU A 284 -17.75 2.39 9.46
N ARG A 285 -18.80 3.19 9.70
CA ARG A 285 -19.07 4.45 8.98
C ARG A 285 -18.35 5.63 9.63
N ARG A 286 -17.55 6.37 8.86
CA ARG A 286 -16.74 7.52 9.32
C ARG A 286 -17.08 8.81 8.59
N ASN A 287 -17.03 9.93 9.30
CA ASN A 287 -17.06 11.25 8.68
C ASN A 287 -15.67 11.57 8.13
N THR A 288 -15.66 12.29 7.00
CA THR A 288 -14.47 12.87 6.38
C THR A 288 -14.82 14.30 5.95
N SER A 289 -13.83 15.16 5.72
CA SER A 289 -14.10 16.50 5.18
C SER A 289 -14.78 16.40 3.81
N PHE A 290 -14.41 15.39 3.02
CA PHE A 290 -15.05 15.08 1.74
C PHE A 290 -16.54 14.76 1.88
N THR A 291 -16.93 13.91 2.83
CA THR A 291 -18.34 13.49 2.99
C THR A 291 -19.17 14.42 3.86
N ASP A 292 -18.54 15.23 4.72
CA ASP A 292 -19.22 16.27 5.50
C ASP A 292 -19.93 17.27 4.58
N THR A 293 -19.30 17.63 3.45
CA THR A 293 -19.94 18.49 2.43
C THR A 293 -21.21 17.89 1.82
N ARG A 294 -21.42 16.58 2.00
CA ARG A 294 -22.55 15.80 1.48
C ARG A 294 -23.46 15.24 2.58
N LEU A 295 -23.17 15.55 3.84
CA LEU A 295 -23.85 15.01 5.02
C LEU A 295 -23.90 13.47 5.01
N GLU A 296 -22.79 12.84 4.61
CA GLU A 296 -22.64 11.38 4.52
C GLU A 296 -21.42 10.85 5.26
N LYS A 297 -21.39 9.52 5.42
CA LYS A 297 -20.26 8.77 5.96
C LYS A 297 -19.78 7.72 4.99
N VAL A 298 -18.46 7.55 4.90
CA VAL A 298 -17.81 6.48 4.14
C VAL A 298 -17.64 5.24 5.00
N TYR A 299 -17.72 4.08 4.37
CA TYR A 299 -17.31 2.81 4.96
C TYR A 299 -15.79 2.64 4.88
N GLY A 300 -15.21 1.90 5.82
CA GLY A 300 -13.79 1.62 5.84
C GLY A 300 -13.27 0.90 4.59
N TYR A 301 -14.09 0.05 3.94
CA TYR A 301 -13.69 -0.57 2.67
C TYR A 301 -13.56 0.44 1.53
N GLN A 302 -14.42 1.45 1.45
CA GLN A 302 -14.30 2.54 0.46
C GLN A 302 -13.00 3.33 0.68
N SER A 303 -12.66 3.61 1.94
CA SER A 303 -11.38 4.24 2.29
C SER A 303 -10.18 3.35 1.94
N LEU A 304 -10.20 2.07 2.31
CA LEU A 304 -9.11 1.13 2.03
C LEU A 304 -8.87 1.02 0.53
N VAL A 305 -9.92 0.81 -0.26
CA VAL A 305 -9.80 0.67 -1.72
C VAL A 305 -9.35 1.99 -2.35
N THR A 306 -9.80 3.14 -1.84
CA THR A 306 -9.28 4.44 -2.26
C THR A 306 -7.76 4.54 -2.03
N LEU A 307 -7.24 4.08 -0.88
CA LEU A 307 -5.79 4.01 -0.66
C LEU A 307 -5.11 3.09 -1.67
N MET A 308 -5.69 1.92 -1.95
CA MET A 308 -5.11 0.95 -2.87
C MET A 308 -5.03 1.51 -4.29
N SER A 309 -6.09 2.17 -4.77
CA SER A 309 -6.15 2.79 -6.09
C SER A 309 -5.22 4.00 -6.22
N GLN A 310 -5.22 4.92 -5.25
CA GLN A 310 -4.43 6.15 -5.33
C GLN A 310 -2.97 5.97 -4.89
N GLY A 311 -2.71 5.01 -4.00
CA GLY A 311 -1.38 4.74 -3.44
C GLY A 311 -0.50 3.87 -4.34
N GLY A 312 -1.08 3.03 -5.22
CA GLY A 312 -0.35 2.29 -6.24
C GLY A 312 0.60 1.21 -5.72
N GLY A 313 0.21 0.47 -4.67
CA GLY A 313 1.02 -0.61 -4.10
C GLY A 313 1.04 -1.91 -4.92
N ASP A 314 2.14 -2.66 -4.85
CA ASP A 314 2.27 -4.03 -5.41
C ASP A 314 1.57 -5.06 -4.50
N TYR A 315 0.24 -5.06 -4.52
CA TYR A 315 -0.57 -5.93 -3.67
C TYR A 315 -0.50 -7.40 -4.11
N SER A 316 -0.35 -8.30 -3.13
CA SER A 316 -0.34 -9.73 -3.41
C SER A 316 -1.71 -10.22 -3.92
N LYS A 317 -1.69 -11.21 -4.83
CA LYS A 317 -2.89 -11.88 -5.34
C LYS A 317 -3.83 -12.32 -4.20
N GLN A 318 -3.28 -12.95 -3.17
CA GLN A 318 -4.07 -13.42 -2.03
C GLN A 318 -4.75 -12.26 -1.29
N PHE A 319 -4.04 -11.14 -1.07
CA PHE A 319 -4.62 -9.97 -0.41
C PHE A 319 -5.77 -9.39 -1.23
N LEU A 320 -5.59 -9.22 -2.55
CA LEU A 320 -6.63 -8.71 -3.44
C LEU A 320 -7.87 -9.62 -3.43
N HIS A 321 -7.68 -10.94 -3.55
CA HIS A 321 -8.77 -11.91 -3.52
C HIS A 321 -9.52 -11.88 -2.19
N ASP A 322 -8.77 -11.93 -1.10
CA ASP A 322 -9.37 -11.95 0.22
C ASP A 322 -10.17 -10.64 0.45
N VAL A 323 -9.70 -9.47 -0.02
CA VAL A 323 -10.43 -8.19 0.17
C VAL A 323 -11.70 -8.20 -0.67
N GLY A 324 -11.65 -8.74 -1.89
CA GLY A 324 -12.82 -8.93 -2.73
C GLY A 324 -13.85 -9.83 -2.05
N ASP A 325 -13.42 -10.95 -1.50
CA ASP A 325 -14.32 -11.88 -0.80
C ASP A 325 -14.97 -11.25 0.45
N ASP A 326 -14.24 -10.41 1.18
CA ASP A 326 -14.77 -9.66 2.32
C ASP A 326 -15.83 -8.63 1.89
N ILE A 327 -15.61 -7.93 0.78
CA ILE A 327 -16.56 -6.96 0.21
C ILE A 327 -17.80 -7.68 -0.33
N MET A 328 -17.63 -8.77 -1.08
CA MET A 328 -18.72 -9.64 -1.55
C MET A 328 -19.56 -10.16 -0.39
N LYS A 329 -18.91 -10.61 0.69
CA LYS A 329 -19.59 -11.02 1.92
C LYS A 329 -20.33 -9.86 2.59
N ALA A 330 -19.81 -8.65 2.50
CA ALA A 330 -20.47 -7.48 3.06
C ALA A 330 -21.76 -7.13 2.31
N GLU A 331 -21.78 -7.31 0.99
CA GLU A 331 -22.93 -7.02 0.12
C GLU A 331 -24.06 -8.02 0.26
N LYS A 332 -23.74 -9.25 0.70
CA LYS A 332 -24.74 -10.29 0.91
C LYS A 332 -25.88 -9.78 1.79
N ASP A 333 -27.10 -9.86 1.26
CA ASP A 333 -28.35 -9.41 1.88
C ASP A 333 -28.42 -7.89 2.18
N ARG A 334 -27.57 -7.06 1.54
CA ARG A 334 -27.47 -5.61 1.75
C ARG A 334 -27.21 -4.85 0.44
N ASP A 335 -28.22 -4.82 -0.42
CA ASP A 335 -28.12 -4.27 -1.78
C ASP A 335 -27.80 -2.76 -1.84
N ASP A 336 -28.01 -2.02 -0.74
CA ASP A 336 -27.79 -0.56 -0.66
C ASP A 336 -26.57 -0.16 0.17
N ILE A 337 -25.72 -1.11 0.58
CA ILE A 337 -24.62 -0.85 1.53
C ILE A 337 -23.62 0.20 1.02
N TRP A 338 -23.39 0.30 -0.28
CA TRP A 338 -22.45 1.28 -0.86
C TRP A 338 -23.13 2.53 -1.43
N VAL A 339 -24.46 2.63 -1.32
CA VAL A 339 -25.22 3.74 -1.88
C VAL A 339 -24.87 5.04 -1.15
N MET A 340 -24.38 6.03 -1.89
CA MET A 340 -23.97 7.33 -1.35
C MET A 340 -24.76 8.50 -1.92
N LYS A 341 -25.05 9.51 -1.09
CA LYS A 341 -25.59 10.79 -1.58
C LYS A 341 -24.55 11.57 -2.36
N GLY A 342 -24.98 12.22 -3.43
CA GLY A 342 -24.12 13.02 -4.31
C GLY A 342 -24.22 12.50 -5.73
N GLY A 343 -24.39 13.41 -6.70
CA GLY A 343 -24.82 13.02 -8.05
C GLY A 343 -23.86 12.10 -8.80
N ALA A 344 -22.55 12.33 -8.74
CA ALA A 344 -21.55 11.52 -9.45
C ALA A 344 -20.21 11.47 -8.68
N TYR A 345 -19.62 10.28 -8.57
CA TYR A 345 -18.28 10.06 -8.03
C TYR A 345 -17.29 9.66 -9.14
N SER A 346 -17.30 10.44 -10.22
CA SER A 346 -16.52 10.21 -11.42
C SER A 346 -15.72 11.45 -11.84
N GLY A 347 -14.72 11.24 -12.72
CA GLY A 347 -13.88 12.29 -13.28
C GLY A 347 -12.93 12.95 -12.26
N GLU A 348 -12.28 14.05 -12.65
CA GLU A 348 -11.15 14.61 -11.89
C GLU A 348 -11.49 15.08 -10.46
N ARG A 349 -12.76 15.42 -10.21
CA ARG A 349 -13.17 16.08 -8.96
C ARG A 349 -13.53 15.08 -7.86
N THR A 350 -14.12 13.95 -8.22
CA THR A 350 -14.68 12.98 -7.27
C THR A 350 -14.32 11.52 -7.59
N GLY A 351 -13.87 11.21 -8.81
CA GLY A 351 -13.47 9.86 -9.25
C GLY A 351 -12.16 9.34 -8.65
N TRP A 352 -11.52 10.11 -7.78
CA TRP A 352 -10.41 9.59 -6.97
C TRP A 352 -10.88 8.67 -5.84
N PHE A 353 -12.14 8.80 -5.42
CA PHE A 353 -12.73 8.09 -4.30
C PHE A 353 -13.44 6.83 -4.78
N ALA A 354 -13.10 5.67 -4.21
CA ALA A 354 -13.75 4.41 -4.50
C ALA A 354 -15.12 4.32 -3.80
N ASN A 355 -16.14 4.94 -4.39
CA ASN A 355 -17.51 4.87 -3.91
C ASN A 355 -18.09 3.46 -4.02
N ASP A 356 -17.82 2.74 -5.12
CA ASP A 356 -17.95 1.28 -5.13
C ASP A 356 -16.59 0.64 -4.78
N PRO A 357 -16.43 0.05 -3.58
CA PRO A 357 -15.17 -0.57 -3.19
C PRO A 357 -14.89 -1.85 -3.98
N MET A 358 -15.89 -2.56 -4.48
CA MET A 358 -15.64 -3.73 -5.33
C MET A 358 -15.10 -3.29 -6.69
N ASP A 359 -15.73 -2.29 -7.30
CA ASP A 359 -15.28 -1.80 -8.61
C ASP A 359 -13.87 -1.22 -8.51
N GLY A 360 -13.61 -0.37 -7.50
CA GLY A 360 -12.27 0.18 -7.27
C GLY A 360 -11.22 -0.91 -7.03
N LEU A 361 -11.56 -1.98 -6.31
CA LEU A 361 -10.65 -3.11 -6.06
C LEU A 361 -10.35 -3.88 -7.34
N LEU A 362 -11.36 -4.13 -8.19
CA LEU A 362 -11.17 -4.77 -9.48
C LEU A 362 -10.29 -3.92 -10.40
N GLY A 363 -10.44 -2.59 -10.35
CA GLY A 363 -9.52 -1.66 -11.01
C GLY A 363 -8.07 -1.86 -10.55
N VAL A 364 -7.81 -1.92 -9.24
CA VAL A 364 -6.48 -2.22 -8.69
C VAL A 364 -5.99 -3.60 -9.15
N MET A 365 -6.85 -4.61 -9.12
CA MET A 365 -6.52 -5.98 -9.50
C MET A 365 -6.17 -6.10 -10.99
N SER A 366 -6.74 -5.26 -11.86
CA SER A 366 -6.52 -5.28 -13.32
C SER A 366 -5.07 -5.05 -13.74
N HIS A 367 -4.28 -4.36 -12.91
CA HIS A 367 -2.84 -4.17 -13.10
C HIS A 367 -2.03 -5.45 -12.84
N ASN A 368 -2.66 -6.50 -12.33
CA ASN A 368 -2.09 -7.83 -12.18
C ASN A 368 -2.99 -8.85 -12.91
N PRO A 369 -2.76 -9.08 -14.23
CA PRO A 369 -3.58 -9.98 -15.02
C PRO A 369 -3.70 -11.41 -14.47
N GLU A 370 -2.67 -11.90 -13.78
CA GLU A 370 -2.71 -13.22 -13.11
C GLU A 370 -3.68 -13.20 -11.92
N ALA A 371 -3.68 -12.12 -11.12
CA ALA A 371 -4.62 -11.96 -10.02
C ALA A 371 -6.05 -11.83 -10.53
N SER A 372 -6.30 -11.04 -11.58
CA SER A 372 -7.62 -10.95 -12.22
C SER A 372 -8.08 -12.28 -12.78
N ALA A 373 -7.22 -13.00 -13.51
CA ALA A 373 -7.57 -14.29 -14.11
C ALA A 373 -7.95 -15.32 -13.05
N SER A 374 -7.14 -15.41 -11.99
CA SER A 374 -7.37 -16.35 -10.90
C SER A 374 -8.56 -15.98 -9.99
N TYR A 375 -8.97 -14.71 -9.94
CA TYR A 375 -10.17 -14.28 -9.24
C TYR A 375 -11.43 -14.60 -10.06
N LEU A 376 -11.44 -14.20 -11.34
CA LEU A 376 -12.61 -14.25 -12.21
C LEU A 376 -12.87 -15.63 -12.85
N LYS A 377 -11.92 -16.56 -12.78
CA LYS A 377 -12.17 -17.95 -13.21
C LYS A 377 -13.14 -18.70 -12.29
N ASP A 378 -13.34 -18.18 -11.08
CA ASP A 378 -14.32 -18.71 -10.14
C ASP A 378 -15.73 -18.31 -10.59
N GLU A 379 -16.58 -19.30 -10.85
CA GLU A 379 -17.92 -19.09 -11.41
C GLU A 379 -18.81 -18.30 -10.43
N ASP A 380 -18.73 -18.58 -9.12
CA ASP A 380 -19.55 -17.90 -8.11
C ASP A 380 -19.19 -16.40 -8.02
N ARG A 381 -17.90 -16.06 -8.07
CA ARG A 381 -17.45 -14.65 -8.10
C ARG A 381 -17.86 -13.95 -9.38
N MET A 382 -17.70 -14.58 -10.54
CA MET A 382 -18.13 -13.99 -11.82
C MET A 382 -19.63 -13.69 -11.80
N LYS A 383 -20.43 -14.68 -11.37
CA LYS A 383 -21.87 -14.54 -11.25
C LYS A 383 -22.27 -13.42 -10.30
N HIS A 384 -21.65 -13.34 -9.12
CA HIS A 384 -21.89 -12.22 -8.18
C HIS A 384 -21.62 -10.86 -8.83
N LEU A 385 -20.52 -10.70 -9.58
CA LEU A 385 -20.18 -9.43 -10.23
C LEU A 385 -21.18 -9.06 -11.34
N MET A 386 -21.80 -10.05 -11.98
CA MET A 386 -22.85 -9.82 -12.98
C MET A 386 -24.20 -9.46 -12.33
N GLU A 387 -24.56 -10.11 -11.22
CA GLU A 387 -25.89 -10.00 -10.58
C GLU A 387 -26.00 -8.93 -9.49
N ARG A 388 -24.88 -8.53 -8.85
CA ARG A 388 -24.89 -7.56 -7.75
C ARG A 388 -25.56 -6.24 -8.12
N ASN A 389 -25.99 -5.49 -7.11
CA ASN A 389 -26.41 -4.11 -7.32
C ASN A 389 -25.20 -3.21 -7.62
N TRP A 390 -25.25 -2.51 -8.75
CA TRP A 390 -24.25 -1.53 -9.19
C TRP A 390 -24.72 -0.09 -9.04
N GLU A 391 -25.95 0.13 -8.55
CA GLU A 391 -26.48 1.44 -8.26
C GLU A 391 -25.91 1.94 -6.93
N VAL A 392 -24.82 2.71 -6.98
CA VAL A 392 -24.07 3.16 -5.80
C VAL A 392 -24.22 4.66 -5.51
N VAL A 393 -25.01 5.40 -6.31
CA VAL A 393 -25.29 6.82 -6.08
C VAL A 393 -26.77 7.10 -5.88
N LEU A 394 -27.10 8.05 -4.99
CA LEU A 394 -28.46 8.58 -4.86
C LEU A 394 -28.62 9.80 -5.77
N GLN A 395 -29.36 9.59 -6.86
CA GLN A 395 -29.68 10.63 -7.82
C GLN A 395 -30.90 11.41 -7.35
N ALA A 396 -30.81 12.74 -7.43
CA ALA A 396 -31.92 13.64 -7.15
C ALA A 396 -32.77 13.80 -8.42
N ASN A 397 -34.03 13.39 -8.34
CA ASN A 397 -35.04 13.54 -9.37
C ASN A 397 -36.00 14.68 -8.96
N GLU A 398 -36.00 15.77 -9.71
CA GLU A 398 -36.91 16.89 -9.48
C GLU A 398 -38.23 16.64 -10.21
N HIS A 399 -39.34 16.69 -9.48
CA HIS A 399 -40.68 16.66 -10.04
C HIS A 399 -41.52 17.81 -9.47
N GLY A 400 -41.66 18.89 -10.24
CA GLY A 400 -42.30 20.12 -9.78
C GLY A 400 -41.49 20.77 -8.65
N ASN A 401 -42.08 20.91 -7.46
CA ASN A 401 -41.43 21.48 -6.27
C ASN A 401 -40.89 20.41 -5.29
N ALA A 402 -40.90 19.13 -5.68
CA ALA A 402 -40.42 18.03 -4.85
C ALA A 402 -39.15 17.40 -5.42
N VAL A 403 -38.18 17.13 -4.55
CA VAL A 403 -36.97 16.36 -4.89
C VAL A 403 -37.15 14.96 -4.32
N HIS A 404 -37.14 13.96 -5.20
CA HIS A 404 -37.14 12.55 -4.84
C HIS A 404 -35.75 11.96 -5.06
N TYR A 405 -35.30 11.07 -4.19
CA TYR A 405 -34.01 10.39 -4.35
C TYR A 405 -34.25 8.93 -4.70
N SER A 406 -33.57 8.44 -5.71
CA SER A 406 -33.51 7.01 -6.05
C SER A 406 -32.06 6.58 -6.24
N PRO A 407 -31.72 5.32 -5.92
CA PRO A 407 -30.46 4.75 -6.36
C PRO A 407 -30.33 4.82 -7.88
N GLY A 408 -29.09 4.91 -8.35
CA GLY A 408 -28.74 4.90 -9.75
C GLY A 408 -27.26 4.56 -9.95
N LEU A 409 -26.89 4.31 -11.19
CA LEU A 409 -25.50 4.07 -11.60
C LEU A 409 -24.67 5.35 -11.48
N ASP A 410 -23.40 5.20 -11.11
CA ASP A 410 -22.41 6.26 -11.35
C ASP A 410 -22.09 6.37 -12.84
N LYS A 411 -21.33 7.38 -13.26
CA LYS A 411 -20.96 7.56 -14.67
C LYS A 411 -19.84 6.64 -15.15
N ASP A 412 -19.02 6.16 -14.22
CA ASP A 412 -17.91 5.25 -14.44
C ASP A 412 -18.21 3.87 -13.84
N GLU A 413 -19.49 3.47 -13.86
CA GLU A 413 -19.91 2.20 -13.31
C GLU A 413 -19.22 1.02 -14.01
N ARG A 414 -18.79 0.02 -13.23
CA ARG A 414 -18.11 -1.19 -13.73
C ARG A 414 -16.80 -0.91 -14.44
N ALA A 415 -16.18 0.26 -14.30
CA ALA A 415 -14.92 0.57 -14.96
C ALA A 415 -13.80 -0.38 -14.49
N GLY A 416 -13.75 -0.65 -13.18
CA GLY A 416 -12.78 -1.57 -12.61
C GLY A 416 -13.06 -3.03 -12.95
N PHE A 417 -14.33 -3.45 -12.92
CA PHE A 417 -14.72 -4.79 -13.37
C PHE A 417 -14.40 -5.02 -14.85
N SER A 418 -14.67 -4.03 -15.71
CA SER A 418 -14.31 -4.05 -17.13
C SER A 418 -12.81 -4.24 -17.33
N ALA A 419 -12.00 -3.47 -16.62
CA ALA A 419 -10.54 -3.56 -16.67
C ALA A 419 -10.05 -4.94 -16.19
N ALA A 420 -10.57 -5.44 -15.06
CA ALA A 420 -10.23 -6.75 -14.53
C ALA A 420 -10.65 -7.89 -15.46
N LEU A 421 -11.80 -7.76 -16.14
CA LEU A 421 -12.29 -8.76 -17.08
C LEU A 421 -11.37 -8.85 -18.31
N VAL A 422 -10.98 -7.70 -18.87
CA VAL A 422 -9.99 -7.65 -19.97
C VAL A 422 -8.66 -8.24 -19.51
N ALA A 423 -8.15 -7.81 -18.36
CA ALA A 423 -6.88 -8.31 -17.82
C ALA A 423 -6.92 -9.83 -17.59
N GLY A 424 -7.97 -10.30 -16.92
CA GLY A 424 -8.17 -11.70 -16.57
C GLY A 424 -8.39 -12.60 -17.79
N ALA A 425 -9.12 -12.15 -18.81
CA ALA A 425 -9.36 -12.96 -20.00
C ALA A 425 -8.18 -12.94 -20.99
N THR A 426 -7.42 -11.85 -21.06
CA THR A 426 -6.37 -11.68 -22.09
C THR A 426 -4.96 -11.89 -21.57
N GLY A 427 -4.73 -11.78 -20.25
CA GLY A 427 -3.40 -11.80 -19.65
C GLY A 427 -2.65 -10.47 -19.82
N ILE A 428 -3.32 -9.39 -20.23
CA ILE A 428 -2.71 -8.09 -20.54
C ILE A 428 -3.22 -7.03 -19.56
N ASP A 429 -2.31 -6.25 -18.97
CA ASP A 429 -2.69 -5.07 -18.19
C ASP A 429 -3.32 -4.02 -19.14
N PRO A 430 -4.61 -3.65 -18.93
CA PRO A 430 -5.33 -2.72 -19.81
C PRO A 430 -4.75 -1.30 -19.80
N SER A 431 -3.93 -0.95 -18.82
CA SER A 431 -3.24 0.35 -18.72
C SER A 431 -1.86 0.37 -19.40
N SER A 432 -1.41 -0.77 -19.95
CA SER A 432 -0.08 -0.85 -20.59
C SER A 432 -0.03 -0.02 -21.88
N ASP A 433 0.97 0.86 -22.01
CA ASP A 433 1.18 1.71 -23.19
C ASP A 433 1.51 0.93 -24.48
N ASN A 434 2.00 -0.31 -24.36
CA ASN A 434 2.38 -1.14 -25.50
C ASN A 434 2.06 -2.62 -25.24
N PRO A 435 0.76 -2.97 -25.22
CA PRO A 435 0.33 -4.31 -24.91
C PRO A 435 0.78 -5.27 -26.02
N LYS A 436 1.47 -6.33 -25.63
CA LYS A 436 1.81 -7.43 -26.54
C LYS A 436 0.83 -8.58 -26.31
N PHE A 437 0.53 -9.31 -27.37
CA PHE A 437 -0.21 -10.56 -27.25
C PHE A 437 0.51 -11.49 -26.26
N VAL A 438 -0.27 -12.08 -25.35
CA VAL A 438 0.17 -13.06 -24.37
C VAL A 438 -0.53 -14.37 -24.69
N GLU A 439 0.19 -15.48 -24.65
CA GLU A 439 -0.43 -16.80 -24.79
C GLU A 439 -1.38 -17.05 -23.61
N HIS A 440 -2.64 -17.34 -23.90
CA HIS A 440 -3.65 -17.51 -22.86
C HIS A 440 -3.40 -18.75 -21.99
N SER A 441 -3.24 -18.51 -20.68
CA SER A 441 -3.22 -19.56 -19.67
C SER A 441 -4.57 -20.27 -19.54
N ALA A 442 -4.60 -21.38 -18.80
CA ALA A 442 -5.85 -22.08 -18.46
C ALA A 442 -6.83 -21.15 -17.71
N ASP A 443 -6.32 -20.31 -16.82
CA ASP A 443 -7.12 -19.35 -16.07
C ASP A 443 -7.70 -18.28 -17.01
N ASN A 444 -6.93 -17.77 -17.96
CA ASN A 444 -7.43 -16.80 -18.96
C ASN A 444 -8.58 -17.38 -19.80
N LYS A 445 -8.45 -18.65 -20.21
CA LYS A 445 -9.49 -19.36 -20.97
C LYS A 445 -10.73 -19.64 -20.11
N ALA A 446 -10.55 -19.91 -18.82
CA ALA A 446 -11.66 -20.08 -17.89
C ALA A 446 -12.42 -18.77 -17.69
N VAL A 447 -11.73 -17.63 -17.53
CA VAL A 447 -12.40 -16.31 -17.49
C VAL A 447 -13.16 -16.04 -18.79
N PHE A 448 -12.55 -16.31 -19.95
CA PHE A 448 -13.22 -16.16 -21.24
C PHE A 448 -14.52 -16.99 -21.29
N LYS A 449 -14.44 -18.27 -20.89
CA LYS A 449 -15.60 -19.16 -20.85
C LYS A 449 -16.71 -18.62 -19.92
N ASN A 450 -16.36 -18.24 -18.69
CA ASN A 450 -17.33 -17.73 -17.72
C ASN A 450 -17.97 -16.44 -18.23
N ALA A 451 -17.19 -15.52 -18.81
CA ALA A 451 -17.72 -14.29 -19.39
C ALA A 451 -18.71 -14.57 -20.52
N ILE A 452 -18.40 -15.51 -21.42
CA ILE A 452 -19.34 -15.88 -22.50
C ILE A 452 -20.66 -16.43 -21.92
N SER A 453 -20.58 -17.32 -20.93
CA SER A 453 -21.76 -17.92 -20.29
C SER A 453 -22.64 -16.85 -19.64
N GLU A 454 -22.07 -16.01 -18.78
CA GLU A 454 -22.83 -15.01 -18.03
C GLU A 454 -23.35 -13.87 -18.93
N PHE A 455 -22.60 -13.49 -19.96
CA PHE A 455 -23.05 -12.46 -20.91
C PHE A 455 -24.16 -12.98 -21.81
N ALA A 456 -24.12 -14.26 -22.18
CA ALA A 456 -25.21 -14.90 -22.92
C ALA A 456 -26.47 -15.04 -22.06
N GLU A 457 -26.33 -15.40 -20.78
CA GLU A 457 -27.45 -15.45 -19.84
C GLU A 457 -28.09 -14.06 -19.62
N ALA A 458 -27.26 -13.00 -19.50
CA ALA A 458 -27.75 -11.63 -19.39
C ALA A 458 -28.51 -11.17 -20.65
N GLY A 459 -28.11 -11.64 -21.84
CA GLY A 459 -28.80 -11.36 -23.10
C GLY A 459 -29.05 -9.87 -23.33
N ASP A 460 -30.30 -9.48 -23.51
CA ASP A 460 -30.68 -8.09 -23.78
C ASP A 460 -30.48 -7.13 -22.59
N ASP A 461 -30.34 -7.67 -21.38
CA ASP A 461 -30.06 -6.93 -20.15
C ASP A 461 -28.55 -6.71 -19.92
N LEU A 462 -27.68 -7.15 -20.84
CA LEU A 462 -26.24 -6.93 -20.74
C LEU A 462 -25.91 -5.42 -20.63
N PRO A 463 -25.21 -5.00 -19.56
CA PRO A 463 -24.84 -3.60 -19.35
C PRO A 463 -24.03 -3.04 -20.52
N GLU A 464 -24.34 -1.81 -20.95
CA GLU A 464 -23.66 -1.17 -22.07
C GLU A 464 -22.16 -0.97 -21.82
N SER A 465 -21.77 -0.66 -20.58
CA SER A 465 -20.38 -0.51 -20.14
C SER A 465 -19.52 -1.77 -20.33
N LEU A 466 -20.13 -2.96 -20.39
CA LEU A 466 -19.41 -4.23 -20.57
C LEU A 466 -19.25 -4.65 -22.04
N ARG A 467 -19.95 -4.01 -22.99
CA ARG A 467 -19.93 -4.43 -24.41
C ARG A 467 -18.59 -4.21 -25.09
N GLU A 468 -17.97 -3.05 -24.87
CA GLU A 468 -16.65 -2.71 -25.43
C GLU A 468 -15.52 -3.57 -24.85
N PRO A 469 -15.43 -3.77 -23.51
CA PRO A 469 -14.52 -4.74 -22.91
C PRO A 469 -14.68 -6.15 -23.49
N MET A 470 -15.91 -6.63 -23.65
CA MET A 470 -16.16 -7.95 -24.22
C MET A 470 -15.76 -8.03 -25.71
N SER A 471 -16.00 -6.98 -26.49
CA SER A 471 -15.50 -6.90 -27.87
C SER A 471 -13.97 -7.02 -27.92
N THR A 472 -13.26 -6.32 -27.02
CA THR A 472 -11.79 -6.41 -26.90
C THR A 472 -11.35 -7.85 -26.59
N ILE A 473 -12.05 -8.51 -25.67
CA ILE A 473 -11.78 -9.91 -25.31
C ILE A 473 -12.01 -10.85 -26.49
N LEU A 474 -13.12 -10.70 -27.24
CA LEU A 474 -13.40 -11.52 -28.42
C LEU A 474 -12.33 -11.38 -29.50
N VAL A 475 -11.85 -10.16 -29.76
CA VAL A 475 -10.75 -9.91 -30.72
C VAL A 475 -9.46 -10.59 -30.25
N ASN A 476 -9.15 -10.47 -28.96
CA ASN A 476 -7.96 -11.10 -28.38
C ASN A 476 -8.05 -12.65 -28.41
N HIS A 477 -9.25 -13.21 -28.27
CA HIS A 477 -9.58 -14.63 -28.40
C HIS A 477 -10.01 -15.05 -29.82
N SER A 478 -9.63 -14.30 -30.85
CA SER A 478 -10.11 -14.53 -32.24
C SER A 478 -9.93 -15.96 -32.76
N GLY A 479 -8.88 -16.67 -32.33
CA GLY A 479 -8.70 -18.09 -32.65
C GLY A 479 -9.83 -18.97 -32.11
N THR A 480 -10.15 -18.82 -30.82
CA THR A 480 -11.26 -19.51 -30.14
C THR A 480 -12.60 -19.11 -30.76
N VAL A 481 -12.81 -17.83 -31.02
CA VAL A 481 -14.05 -17.32 -31.67
C VAL A 481 -14.22 -17.94 -33.06
N HIS A 482 -13.14 -18.00 -33.86
CA HIS A 482 -13.18 -18.63 -35.18
C HIS A 482 -13.49 -20.12 -35.09
N GLU A 483 -12.85 -20.85 -34.18
CA GLU A 483 -13.12 -22.27 -33.94
C GLU A 483 -14.59 -22.52 -33.60
N VAL A 484 -15.13 -21.79 -32.61
CA VAL A 484 -16.50 -21.93 -32.15
C VAL A 484 -17.51 -21.59 -33.25
N THR A 485 -17.31 -20.49 -33.98
CA THR A 485 -18.26 -20.03 -35.00
C THR A 485 -18.19 -20.82 -36.32
N SER A 486 -17.07 -21.48 -36.62
CA SER A 486 -16.91 -22.27 -37.84
C SER A 486 -17.14 -23.77 -37.66
N SER A 487 -17.14 -24.27 -36.43
CA SER A 487 -17.29 -25.71 -36.18
C SER A 487 -18.69 -26.23 -36.49
N VAL A 488 -18.71 -27.43 -37.09
CA VAL A 488 -19.93 -28.24 -37.31
C VAL A 488 -20.10 -29.29 -36.20
N ASP A 489 -19.00 -29.68 -35.54
CA ASP A 489 -19.06 -30.56 -34.36
C ASP A 489 -19.06 -29.71 -33.10
N MET A 490 -20.22 -29.64 -32.45
CA MET A 490 -20.45 -28.79 -31.29
C MET A 490 -20.02 -29.45 -29.96
N ARG A 491 -19.68 -30.75 -29.95
CA ARG A 491 -19.52 -31.52 -28.69
C ARG A 491 -18.22 -31.25 -27.94
N SER A 492 -17.23 -30.65 -28.59
CA SER A 492 -15.90 -30.40 -28.04
C SER A 492 -15.52 -28.92 -28.03
N LEU A 493 -16.49 -28.02 -28.15
CA LEU A 493 -16.22 -26.60 -28.19
C LEU A 493 -15.84 -26.07 -26.80
N PRO A 494 -14.91 -25.10 -26.73
CA PRO A 494 -14.48 -24.51 -25.46
C PRO A 494 -15.57 -23.66 -24.78
N VAL A 495 -16.57 -23.20 -25.55
CA VAL A 495 -17.78 -22.52 -25.10
C VAL A 495 -18.96 -22.96 -25.97
N GLU A 496 -20.18 -22.86 -25.45
CA GLU A 496 -21.38 -23.16 -26.23
C GLU A 496 -21.52 -22.20 -27.41
N GLN A 497 -21.82 -22.76 -28.59
CA GLN A 497 -21.86 -21.98 -29.83
C GLN A 497 -23.00 -20.94 -29.82
N ASN A 498 -24.14 -21.27 -29.20
CA ASN A 498 -25.26 -20.35 -29.06
C ASN A 498 -24.92 -19.17 -28.16
N ASP A 499 -24.20 -19.42 -27.06
CA ASP A 499 -23.76 -18.37 -26.13
C ASP A 499 -22.80 -17.42 -26.84
N MET A 500 -21.85 -17.95 -27.63
CA MET A 500 -20.97 -17.14 -28.45
C MET A 500 -21.74 -16.23 -29.42
N TYR A 501 -22.75 -16.76 -30.11
CA TYR A 501 -23.57 -15.95 -31.01
C TYR A 501 -24.41 -14.90 -30.27
N GLU A 502 -24.94 -15.24 -29.10
CA GLU A 502 -25.67 -14.31 -28.25
C GLU A 502 -24.76 -13.14 -27.83
N VAL A 503 -23.54 -13.42 -27.36
CA VAL A 503 -22.57 -12.39 -26.99
C VAL A 503 -22.18 -11.53 -28.20
N ILE A 504 -21.89 -12.13 -29.36
CA ILE A 504 -21.58 -11.40 -30.60
C ILE A 504 -22.75 -10.46 -30.97
N LYS A 505 -23.99 -10.93 -30.84
CA LYS A 505 -25.19 -10.10 -31.07
C LYS A 505 -25.22 -8.91 -30.11
N GLN A 506 -24.97 -9.13 -28.81
CA GLN A 506 -25.03 -8.06 -27.81
C GLN A 506 -23.94 -7.00 -28.01
N VAL A 507 -22.69 -7.40 -28.28
CA VAL A 507 -21.59 -6.44 -28.51
C VAL A 507 -21.73 -5.67 -29.83
N SER A 508 -22.50 -6.20 -30.79
CA SER A 508 -22.74 -5.56 -32.09
C SER A 508 -23.91 -4.57 -32.10
N LYS A 509 -24.64 -4.42 -30.99
CA LYS A 509 -25.74 -3.44 -30.89
C LYS A 509 -25.18 -2.01 -30.88
N ASP A 510 -25.77 -1.14 -31.70
CA ASP A 510 -25.45 0.30 -31.69
C ASP A 510 -25.65 0.88 -30.28
N ARG A 511 -24.73 1.78 -29.86
CA ARG A 511 -24.93 2.61 -28.67
C ARG A 511 -26.24 3.38 -28.88
N ARG A 512 -27.17 3.31 -27.91
CA ARG A 512 -28.37 4.13 -28.00
C ARG A 512 -27.92 5.60 -28.03
N PRO A 513 -28.46 6.46 -28.91
CA PRO A 513 -28.12 7.87 -28.89
C PRO A 513 -28.44 8.42 -27.50
N THR A 514 -27.44 8.98 -26.83
CA THR A 514 -27.61 9.68 -25.55
C THR A 514 -28.58 10.84 -25.78
N GLU A 515 -29.75 10.80 -25.15
CA GLU A 515 -30.63 11.97 -25.06
C GLU A 515 -29.87 13.05 -24.28
N THR A 516 -29.52 14.13 -24.99
CA THR A 516 -28.76 15.29 -24.48
C THR A 516 -29.57 16.17 -23.54
#